data_AF-S4W7G3-F1
#
_entry.id   AF-S4W7G3-F1
#
_cell.length_a   1.000
_cell.length_b   1.000
_cell.length_c   1.000
_cell.angle_alpha   90.00
_cell.angle_beta   90.00
_cell.angle_gamma   90.00
#
_symmetry.space_group_name_H-M   'P 1'
#
loop_
_entity.id
_entity.type
_entity.pdbx_description
1 polymer ?
#
loop_
_entity_poly.entity_id
_entity_poly.type
_entity_poly.pdbx_seq_one_letter_code
_entity_poly.pdbx_strand_id
1 'polypeptide(L)'
;MLKDWGWDGSKVDHINKYYIDWQMNQKVELGDRINKILMSSYKNISEKNSKLDASETLITEKDTNLLGRKLFSAYRTAPNKVENIGALVDGKTNEQYLTFLHEKPKSKEESGAWHLIRGQAPAHIDQVDPDFIIKKTTLLPSLIAFAANNSLYKKKVEKYDDENTEVLLQAEGGSIRSKDLFHLLDQISSFIASVNIAAISNDDLLADAQIKQLFMIVDFGNPPPMLVTTGDIKACKNSKELNEFLNNRLERIQSISTIYITTWGELFCKTYSGLNCMDRTLSELSPQLTPERVEAPNFLKYYIPCDRREVIQIPWLDGYVLRSLKIRSKSTSDKPST
;
A
#
# COMPACT_ATOMS: atom_id res chain seq x y z
N MET A 1 1.26 -42.34 -9.26
CA MET A 1 1.11 -40.97 -8.73
C MET A 1 0.83 -39.93 -9.82
N LEU A 2 1.73 -39.62 -10.75
CA LEU A 2 1.49 -38.55 -11.75
C LEU A 2 0.27 -38.82 -12.66
N LYS A 3 0.09 -40.07 -13.11
CA LYS A 3 -1.09 -40.50 -13.87
C LYS A 3 -2.38 -40.45 -13.05
N ASP A 4 -2.30 -40.72 -11.74
CA ASP A 4 -3.46 -40.73 -10.84
C ASP A 4 -3.97 -39.30 -10.55
N TRP A 5 -3.10 -38.29 -10.69
CA TRP A 5 -3.46 -36.88 -10.60
C TRP A 5 -3.92 -36.28 -11.93
N GLY A 6 -3.87 -37.06 -13.03
CA GLY A 6 -4.23 -36.61 -14.37
C GLY A 6 -3.29 -35.52 -14.92
N TRP A 7 -2.03 -35.48 -14.50
CA TRP A 7 -1.07 -34.49 -14.99
C TRP A 7 -0.33 -35.05 -16.21
N ASP A 8 -0.33 -34.29 -17.30
CA ASP A 8 0.50 -34.59 -18.47
C ASP A 8 1.94 -34.06 -18.30
N GLY A 9 2.86 -34.50 -19.17
CA GLY A 9 4.26 -34.10 -19.12
C GLY A 9 4.44 -32.59 -19.26
N SER A 10 3.66 -31.95 -20.13
CA SER A 10 3.72 -30.50 -20.36
C SER A 10 3.36 -29.69 -19.13
N LYS A 11 2.35 -30.13 -18.36
CA LYS A 11 1.94 -29.50 -17.09
C LYS A 11 3.00 -29.69 -16.01
N VAL A 12 3.60 -30.88 -15.93
CA VAL A 12 4.69 -31.14 -14.98
C VAL A 12 5.89 -30.24 -15.29
N ASP A 13 6.29 -30.15 -16.56
CA ASP A 13 7.40 -29.30 -16.98
C ASP A 13 7.11 -27.82 -16.72
N HIS A 14 5.87 -27.37 -16.94
CA HIS A 14 5.44 -26.02 -16.63
C HIS A 14 5.52 -25.73 -15.12
N ILE A 15 5.02 -26.63 -14.26
CA ILE A 15 5.07 -26.46 -12.80
C ILE A 15 6.51 -26.52 -12.28
N ASN A 16 7.37 -27.38 -12.86
CA ASN A 16 8.78 -27.46 -12.45
C ASN A 16 9.56 -26.15 -12.70
N LYS A 17 9.09 -25.30 -13.63
CA LYS A 17 9.65 -23.97 -13.88
C LYS A 17 9.20 -22.91 -12.86
N TYR A 18 8.37 -23.26 -11.87
CA TYR A 18 7.78 -22.36 -10.88
C TYR A 18 8.77 -21.41 -10.20
N TYR A 19 9.88 -21.93 -9.70
CA TYR A 19 10.86 -21.13 -8.95
C TYR A 19 11.75 -20.25 -9.84
N ILE A 20 11.79 -20.51 -11.15
CA ILE A 20 12.77 -19.94 -12.07
C ILE A 20 12.13 -18.94 -13.04
N ASP A 21 11.04 -19.34 -13.72
CA ASP A 21 10.51 -18.60 -14.89
C ASP A 21 9.03 -18.19 -14.79
N TRP A 22 8.35 -18.50 -13.68
CA TRP A 22 6.94 -18.14 -13.57
C TRP A 22 6.73 -16.64 -13.54
N GLN A 23 5.89 -16.19 -14.46
CA GLN A 23 5.54 -14.79 -14.60
C GLN A 23 4.59 -14.36 -13.46
N MET A 24 4.56 -13.07 -13.14
CA MET A 24 3.68 -12.54 -12.09
C MET A 24 2.21 -12.94 -12.30
N ASN A 25 1.70 -12.88 -13.53
CA ASN A 25 0.31 -13.27 -13.83
C ASN A 25 0.01 -14.75 -13.53
N GLN A 26 0.97 -15.65 -13.75
CA GLN A 26 0.84 -17.07 -13.40
C GLN A 26 0.86 -17.26 -11.88
N LYS A 27 1.68 -16.48 -11.17
CA LYS A 27 1.72 -16.46 -9.70
C LYS A 27 0.42 -15.92 -9.10
N VAL A 28 -0.16 -14.87 -9.70
CA VAL A 28 -1.49 -14.34 -9.34
C VAL A 28 -2.53 -15.43 -9.46
N GLU A 29 -2.59 -16.10 -10.63
CA GLU A 29 -3.58 -17.13 -10.89
C GLU A 29 -3.47 -18.30 -9.91
N LEU A 30 -2.25 -18.73 -9.59
CA LEU A 30 -2.03 -19.75 -8.57
C LEU A 30 -2.44 -19.28 -7.17
N GLY A 31 -2.05 -18.06 -6.78
CA GLY A 31 -2.44 -17.47 -5.50
C GLY A 31 -3.95 -17.42 -5.32
N ASP A 32 -4.69 -17.02 -6.35
CA ASP A 32 -6.15 -17.00 -6.36
C ASP A 32 -6.76 -18.40 -6.21
N ARG A 33 -6.18 -19.41 -6.88
CA ARG A 33 -6.62 -20.81 -6.75
C ARG A 33 -6.39 -21.32 -5.33
N ILE A 34 -5.22 -21.08 -4.74
CA ILE A 34 -4.91 -21.51 -3.37
C ILE A 34 -5.84 -20.78 -2.38
N ASN A 35 -6.04 -19.48 -2.54
CA ASN A 35 -6.95 -18.69 -1.71
C ASN A 35 -8.37 -19.26 -1.71
N LYS A 36 -8.93 -19.58 -2.89
CA LYS A 36 -10.26 -20.21 -3.02
C LYS A 36 -10.36 -21.52 -2.22
N ILE A 37 -9.32 -22.36 -2.26
CA ILE A 37 -9.28 -23.62 -1.53
C ILE A 37 -9.22 -23.37 -0.02
N LEU A 38 -8.37 -22.46 0.44
CA LEU A 38 -8.24 -22.13 1.87
C LEU A 38 -9.54 -21.53 2.42
N MET A 39 -10.15 -20.60 1.68
CA MET A 39 -11.44 -20.00 2.03
C MET A 39 -12.56 -21.04 2.13
N SER A 40 -12.62 -21.97 1.17
CA SER A 40 -13.61 -23.06 1.19
C SER A 40 -13.37 -24.02 2.35
N SER A 41 -12.12 -24.34 2.64
CA SER A 41 -11.75 -25.20 3.77
C SER A 41 -12.12 -24.56 5.11
N TYR A 42 -11.82 -23.27 5.27
CA TYR A 42 -12.22 -22.49 6.45
C TYR A 42 -13.74 -22.52 6.64
N LYS A 43 -14.51 -22.25 5.58
CA LYS A 43 -15.98 -22.29 5.62
C LYS A 43 -16.48 -23.66 6.08
N ASN A 44 -15.96 -24.75 5.51
CA ASN A 44 -16.36 -26.11 5.87
C ASN A 44 -16.02 -26.45 7.33
N ILE A 45 -14.84 -26.03 7.82
CA ILE A 45 -14.43 -26.23 9.21
C ILE A 45 -15.36 -25.43 10.13
N SER A 46 -15.58 -24.16 9.85
CA SER A 46 -16.43 -23.27 10.64
C SER A 46 -17.88 -23.78 10.72
N GLU A 47 -18.46 -24.20 9.59
CA GLU A 47 -19.82 -24.76 9.55
C GLU A 47 -19.93 -26.07 10.32
N LYS A 48 -18.96 -26.99 10.18
CA LYS A 48 -18.96 -28.24 10.97
C LYS A 48 -18.79 -27.95 12.46
N ASN A 49 -17.88 -27.06 12.82
CA ASN A 49 -17.62 -26.71 14.21
C ASN A 49 -18.83 -26.06 14.88
N SER A 50 -19.63 -25.29 14.13
CA SER A 50 -20.87 -24.68 14.64
C SER A 50 -22.01 -25.67 14.93
N LYS A 51 -21.92 -26.90 14.38
CA LYS A 51 -22.97 -27.93 14.49
C LYS A 51 -22.62 -29.06 15.45
N LEU A 52 -21.35 -29.18 15.84
CA LEU A 52 -20.87 -30.20 16.78
C LEU A 52 -21.05 -29.70 18.21
N ASP A 53 -21.31 -30.63 19.13
CA ASP A 53 -21.33 -30.29 20.55
C ASP A 53 -19.92 -29.91 21.02
N ALA A 54 -19.82 -29.01 22.00
CA ALA A 54 -18.54 -28.49 22.50
C ALA A 54 -17.60 -29.58 23.06
N SER A 55 -18.13 -30.75 23.42
CA SER A 55 -17.35 -31.93 23.85
C SER A 55 -16.77 -32.74 22.69
N GLU A 56 -17.26 -32.55 21.47
CA GLU A 56 -16.86 -33.31 20.27
C GLU A 56 -15.78 -32.60 19.43
N THR A 57 -15.50 -31.34 19.73
CA THR A 57 -14.52 -30.53 19.02
C THR A 57 -13.41 -30.00 19.92
N LEU A 58 -12.17 -30.17 19.47
CA LEU A 58 -11.00 -29.55 20.10
C LEU A 58 -10.74 -28.13 19.56
N ILE A 59 -11.45 -27.71 18.51
CA ILE A 59 -11.27 -26.40 17.87
C ILE A 59 -12.21 -25.41 18.55
N THR A 60 -11.63 -24.45 19.27
CA THR A 60 -12.44 -23.44 19.94
C THR A 60 -12.96 -22.38 18.95
N GLU A 61 -13.96 -21.61 19.38
CA GLU A 61 -14.42 -20.44 18.63
C GLU A 61 -13.28 -19.42 18.44
N LYS A 62 -12.44 -19.25 19.46
CA LYS A 62 -11.23 -18.41 19.40
C LYS A 62 -10.27 -18.85 18.30
N ASP A 63 -10.04 -20.15 18.14
CA ASP A 63 -9.17 -20.71 17.10
C ASP A 63 -9.75 -20.49 15.70
N THR A 64 -11.07 -20.67 15.56
CA THR A 64 -11.78 -20.44 14.30
C THR A 64 -11.72 -18.95 13.93
N ASN A 65 -11.88 -18.05 14.89
CA ASN A 65 -11.78 -16.61 14.68
C ASN A 65 -10.35 -16.19 14.32
N LEU A 66 -9.33 -16.72 15.02
CA LEU A 66 -7.94 -16.43 14.73
C LEU A 66 -7.54 -16.91 13.33
N LEU A 67 -7.95 -18.13 12.94
CA LEU A 67 -7.72 -18.67 11.60
C LEU A 67 -8.38 -17.79 10.54
N GLY A 68 -9.64 -17.42 10.76
CA GLY A 68 -10.37 -16.49 9.88
C GLY A 68 -9.59 -15.20 9.71
N ARG A 69 -9.16 -14.56 10.81
CA ARG A 69 -8.42 -13.29 10.75
C ARG A 69 -7.08 -13.40 10.03
N LYS A 70 -6.33 -14.49 10.19
CA LYS A 70 -5.09 -14.74 9.41
C LYS A 70 -5.36 -14.86 7.91
N LEU A 71 -6.46 -15.53 7.54
CA LEU A 71 -6.82 -15.72 6.15
C LEU A 71 -7.36 -14.43 5.52
N PHE A 72 -8.25 -13.74 6.22
CA PHE A 72 -8.86 -12.50 5.74
C PHE A 72 -7.87 -11.32 5.70
N SER A 73 -6.95 -11.21 6.66
CA SER A 73 -5.92 -10.15 6.63
C SER A 73 -5.05 -10.27 5.39
N ALA A 74 -4.70 -11.49 4.97
CA ALA A 74 -3.94 -11.70 3.74
C ALA A 74 -4.78 -11.50 2.46
N TYR A 75 -6.01 -12.04 2.39
CA TYR A 75 -6.71 -12.24 1.10
C TYR A 75 -8.03 -11.51 0.91
N ARG A 76 -8.64 -10.99 1.97
CA ARG A 76 -9.91 -10.27 1.84
C ARG A 76 -9.72 -9.05 0.97
N THR A 77 -10.54 -8.88 -0.05
CA THR A 77 -10.68 -7.64 -0.80
C THR A 77 -11.45 -6.62 0.03
N ALA A 78 -10.89 -5.42 0.19
CA ALA A 78 -11.55 -4.31 0.87
C ALA A 78 -11.27 -3.00 0.11
N PRO A 79 -12.16 -1.99 0.20
CA PRO A 79 -11.91 -0.69 -0.42
C PRO A 79 -10.56 -0.12 0.03
N ASN A 80 -9.77 0.35 -0.93
CA ASN A 80 -8.44 0.93 -0.69
C ASN A 80 -7.39 -0.04 -0.11
N LYS A 81 -7.72 -1.32 0.13
CA LYS A 81 -6.71 -2.32 0.53
C LYS A 81 -5.87 -2.68 -0.69
N VAL A 82 -4.55 -2.65 -0.51
CA VAL A 82 -3.59 -3.04 -1.54
C VAL A 82 -3.51 -4.56 -1.56
N GLU A 83 -3.66 -5.19 -2.72
CA GLU A 83 -3.60 -6.65 -2.78
C GLU A 83 -2.18 -7.16 -2.51
N ASN A 84 -2.10 -8.28 -1.79
CA ASN A 84 -0.88 -9.01 -1.53
C ASN A 84 -0.94 -10.36 -2.25
N ILE A 85 -0.35 -10.41 -3.43
CA ILE A 85 -0.33 -11.58 -4.30
C ILE A 85 0.73 -12.59 -3.83
N GLY A 86 1.83 -12.09 -3.26
CA GLY A 86 2.94 -12.92 -2.75
C GLY A 86 2.66 -13.61 -1.41
N ALA A 87 1.50 -13.41 -0.79
CA ALA A 87 1.21 -13.94 0.55
C ALA A 87 1.21 -15.48 0.64
N LEU A 88 1.04 -16.17 -0.49
CA LEU A 88 0.87 -17.64 -0.59
C LEU A 88 1.85 -18.28 -1.58
N VAL A 89 2.59 -17.45 -2.30
CA VAL A 89 3.32 -17.82 -3.51
C VAL A 89 4.72 -17.26 -3.37
N ASP A 90 5.69 -18.14 -3.14
CA ASP A 90 7.10 -17.77 -2.94
C ASP A 90 7.87 -17.69 -4.26
N GLY A 91 9.10 -17.20 -4.20
CA GLY A 91 10.05 -17.11 -5.32
C GLY A 91 10.25 -15.69 -5.84
N LYS A 92 11.05 -15.55 -6.88
CA LYS A 92 11.44 -14.25 -7.44
C LYS A 92 10.24 -13.51 -8.03
N THR A 93 9.87 -12.35 -7.48
CA THR A 93 8.78 -11.50 -8.00
C THR A 93 9.26 -10.17 -8.55
N ASN A 94 10.52 -9.81 -8.33
CA ASN A 94 11.06 -8.58 -8.90
C ASN A 94 11.17 -8.70 -10.42
N GLU A 95 10.77 -7.63 -11.09
CA GLU A 95 10.89 -7.52 -12.54
C GLU A 95 12.14 -6.72 -12.89
N GLN A 96 12.80 -7.04 -14.00
CA GLN A 96 13.95 -6.26 -14.47
C GLN A 96 13.54 -4.87 -14.97
N TYR A 97 12.37 -4.77 -15.58
CA TYR A 97 11.82 -3.52 -16.10
C TYR A 97 10.34 -3.40 -15.72
N LEU A 98 9.94 -2.23 -15.24
CA LEU A 98 8.56 -1.88 -14.95
C LEU A 98 8.20 -0.55 -15.61
N THR A 99 7.05 -0.49 -16.27
CA THR A 99 6.53 0.76 -16.85
C THR A 99 5.24 1.16 -16.14
N PHE A 100 5.20 2.41 -15.66
CA PHE A 100 4.01 3.08 -15.14
C PHE A 100 3.47 4.00 -16.23
N LEU A 101 2.37 3.60 -16.86
CA LEU A 101 1.78 4.30 -18.00
C LEU A 101 0.47 4.97 -17.60
N HIS A 102 0.32 6.25 -17.93
CA HIS A 102 -0.94 6.99 -17.78
C HIS A 102 -1.69 7.05 -19.10
N GLU A 103 -2.81 6.33 -19.18
CA GLU A 103 -3.78 6.42 -20.24
C GLU A 103 -4.65 7.67 -20.04
N LYS A 104 -4.55 8.60 -20.99
CA LYS A 104 -5.39 9.80 -20.99
C LYS A 104 -6.87 9.42 -21.19
N PRO A 105 -7.80 10.14 -20.54
CA PRO A 105 -9.22 9.92 -20.76
C PRO A 105 -9.60 10.19 -22.23
N LYS A 106 -10.48 9.35 -22.80
CA LYS A 106 -10.91 9.45 -24.20
C LYS A 106 -12.00 10.51 -24.40
N SER A 107 -12.69 10.89 -23.32
CA SER A 107 -13.72 11.94 -23.29
C SER A 107 -13.57 12.83 -22.05
N LYS A 108 -14.38 13.88 -21.93
CA LYS A 108 -14.39 14.74 -20.72
C LYS A 108 -15.08 14.07 -19.53
N GLU A 109 -15.95 13.09 -19.79
CA GLU A 109 -16.70 12.35 -18.77
C GLU A 109 -15.91 11.16 -18.20
N GLU A 110 -14.89 10.67 -18.92
CA GLU A 110 -14.04 9.58 -18.46
C GLU A 110 -12.88 10.08 -17.60
N SER A 111 -12.53 9.33 -16.55
CA SER A 111 -11.27 9.50 -15.84
C SER A 111 -10.16 8.72 -16.53
N GLY A 112 -8.97 9.32 -16.64
CA GLY A 112 -7.78 8.59 -17.09
C GLY A 112 -7.47 7.38 -16.20
N ALA A 113 -6.63 6.48 -16.72
CA ALA A 113 -6.25 5.25 -16.02
C ALA A 113 -4.74 5.10 -15.95
N TRP A 114 -4.28 4.50 -14.86
CA TRP A 114 -2.89 4.12 -14.65
C TRP A 114 -2.73 2.62 -14.82
N HIS A 115 -1.71 2.24 -15.57
CA HIS A 115 -1.35 0.87 -15.86
C HIS A 115 0.06 0.59 -15.36
N LEU A 116 0.21 -0.49 -14.58
CA LEU A 116 1.51 -1.07 -14.25
C LEU A 116 1.77 -2.20 -15.23
N ILE A 117 2.82 -2.05 -16.02
CA ILE A 117 3.15 -2.93 -17.13
C ILE A 117 4.53 -3.54 -16.89
N ARG A 118 4.65 -4.82 -17.16
CA ARG A 118 5.92 -5.55 -17.17
C ARG A 118 6.73 -5.17 -18.40
N GLY A 119 8.03 -4.97 -18.22
CA GLY A 119 8.92 -4.65 -19.34
C GLY A 119 8.97 -3.16 -19.64
N GLN A 120 9.72 -2.82 -20.68
CA GLN A 120 9.69 -1.50 -21.29
C GLN A 120 8.51 -1.44 -22.26
N ALA A 121 7.46 -0.69 -21.89
CA ALA A 121 6.25 -0.61 -22.69
C ALA A 121 6.28 0.60 -23.65
N PRO A 122 5.59 0.52 -24.81
CA PRO A 122 5.31 1.69 -25.64
C PRO A 122 4.49 2.74 -24.90
N ALA A 123 4.54 3.99 -25.37
CA ALA A 123 3.84 5.13 -24.74
C ALA A 123 2.30 5.05 -24.81
N HIS A 124 1.76 4.16 -25.64
CA HIS A 124 0.32 4.02 -25.87
C HIS A 124 -0.16 2.64 -25.46
N ILE A 125 -1.22 2.60 -24.63
CA ILE A 125 -1.76 1.35 -24.09
C ILE A 125 -2.24 0.38 -25.17
N ASP A 126 -2.77 0.87 -26.29
CA ASP A 126 -3.27 0.04 -27.40
C ASP A 126 -2.16 -0.75 -28.11
N GLN A 127 -0.89 -0.41 -27.86
CA GLN A 127 0.29 -1.10 -28.40
C GLN A 127 0.90 -2.09 -27.40
N VAL A 128 0.36 -2.16 -26.18
CA VAL A 128 0.84 -3.03 -25.11
C VAL A 128 0.11 -4.36 -25.21
N ASP A 129 0.86 -5.46 -25.18
CA ASP A 129 0.26 -6.79 -25.04
C ASP A 129 -0.49 -6.88 -23.69
N PRO A 130 -1.79 -7.22 -23.68
CA PRO A 130 -2.56 -7.38 -22.46
C PRO A 130 -1.91 -8.31 -21.42
N ASP A 131 -1.15 -9.32 -21.87
CA ASP A 131 -0.47 -10.27 -20.99
C ASP A 131 0.68 -9.65 -20.18
N PHE A 132 1.18 -8.47 -20.58
CA PHE A 132 2.18 -7.72 -19.81
C PHE A 132 1.56 -6.72 -18.82
N ILE A 133 0.24 -6.49 -18.87
CA ILE A 133 -0.43 -5.59 -17.92
C ILE A 133 -0.62 -6.32 -16.59
N ILE A 134 0.07 -5.85 -15.56
CA ILE A 134 0.01 -6.43 -14.20
C ILE A 134 -1.20 -5.88 -13.45
N LYS A 135 -1.42 -4.56 -13.52
CA LYS A 135 -2.51 -3.91 -12.78
C LYS A 135 -3.00 -2.63 -13.44
N LYS A 136 -4.31 -2.41 -13.39
CA LYS A 136 -4.98 -1.15 -13.76
C LYS A 136 -5.61 -0.49 -12.53
N THR A 137 -5.49 0.83 -12.41
CA THR A 137 -6.16 1.65 -11.38
C THR A 137 -6.36 3.07 -11.89
N THR A 138 -7.00 3.94 -11.13
CA THR A 138 -7.15 5.38 -11.44
C THR A 138 -6.08 6.26 -10.79
N LEU A 139 -5.29 5.71 -9.87
CA LEU A 139 -4.35 6.48 -9.04
C LEU A 139 -2.94 5.88 -9.05
N LEU A 140 -1.94 6.68 -9.43
CA LEU A 140 -0.52 6.30 -9.41
C LEU A 140 -0.03 5.84 -8.01
N PRO A 141 -0.33 6.53 -6.90
CA PRO A 141 0.07 6.09 -5.56
C PRO A 141 -0.35 4.65 -5.22
N SER A 142 -1.51 4.22 -5.72
CA SER A 142 -1.98 2.84 -5.53
C SER A 142 -1.14 1.83 -6.30
N LEU A 143 -0.66 2.15 -7.51
CA LEU A 143 0.28 1.29 -8.24
C LEU A 143 1.64 1.22 -7.55
N ILE A 144 2.13 2.34 -7.02
CA ILE A 144 3.41 2.38 -6.30
C ILE A 144 3.33 1.50 -5.04
N ALA A 145 2.27 1.67 -4.24
CA ALA A 145 2.03 0.87 -3.06
C ALA A 145 1.91 -0.62 -3.41
N PHE A 146 1.19 -0.95 -4.50
CA PHE A 146 1.06 -2.32 -4.97
C PHE A 146 2.38 -2.93 -5.43
N ALA A 147 3.18 -2.20 -6.21
CA ALA A 147 4.48 -2.67 -6.70
C ALA A 147 5.45 -2.92 -5.55
N ALA A 148 5.45 -2.04 -4.54
CA ALA A 148 6.26 -2.18 -3.33
C ALA A 148 5.79 -3.37 -2.47
N ASN A 149 4.47 -3.52 -2.26
CA ASN A 149 3.89 -4.59 -1.43
C ASN A 149 4.14 -5.99 -1.99
N ASN A 150 4.22 -6.13 -3.31
CA ASN A 150 4.43 -7.39 -4.01
C ASN A 150 5.90 -7.62 -4.40
N SER A 151 6.82 -6.79 -3.90
CA SER A 151 8.26 -6.88 -4.16
C SER A 151 8.62 -6.86 -5.66
N LEU A 152 7.82 -6.15 -6.47
CA LEU A 152 8.07 -6.04 -7.92
C LEU A 152 9.29 -5.15 -8.22
N TYR A 153 9.60 -4.23 -7.32
CA TYR A 153 10.73 -3.31 -7.40
C TYR A 153 11.85 -3.73 -6.45
N LYS A 154 13.07 -3.84 -6.98
CA LYS A 154 14.30 -4.03 -6.20
C LYS A 154 15.30 -2.92 -6.51
N LYS A 155 15.78 -2.25 -5.46
CA LYS A 155 16.78 -1.18 -5.57
C LYS A 155 18.11 -1.78 -6.02
N LYS A 156 18.80 -1.08 -6.92
CA LYS A 156 20.20 -1.38 -7.23
C LYS A 156 21.09 -1.09 -6.01
N VAL A 157 21.64 -2.13 -5.39
CA VAL A 157 22.54 -1.98 -4.22
C VAL A 157 24.01 -1.90 -4.66
N GLU A 158 24.40 -2.65 -5.69
CA GLU A 158 25.78 -2.68 -6.20
C GLU A 158 25.85 -2.56 -7.73
N LYS A 159 27.04 -2.25 -8.26
CA LYS A 159 27.27 -2.07 -9.70
C LYS A 159 26.94 -3.32 -10.54
N TYR A 160 27.02 -4.51 -9.93
CA TYR A 160 26.82 -5.83 -10.55
C TYR A 160 25.58 -6.57 -10.04
N ASP A 161 24.64 -5.87 -9.41
CA ASP A 161 23.37 -6.48 -9.00
C ASP A 161 22.45 -6.62 -10.21
N ASP A 162 22.48 -7.79 -10.87
CA ASP A 162 21.64 -8.13 -12.03
C ASP A 162 20.13 -8.26 -11.69
N GLU A 163 19.77 -8.08 -10.41
CA GLU A 163 18.39 -8.15 -9.94
C GLU A 163 17.73 -6.78 -9.74
N ASN A 164 18.40 -5.69 -10.15
CA ASN A 164 17.82 -4.36 -10.06
C ASN A 164 16.61 -4.18 -11.01
N THR A 165 15.64 -3.40 -10.55
CA THR A 165 14.48 -3.03 -11.36
C THR A 165 14.68 -1.65 -11.96
N GLU A 166 14.67 -1.54 -13.28
CA GLU A 166 14.56 -0.28 -13.98
C GLU A 166 13.10 0.13 -14.12
N VAL A 167 12.82 1.42 -13.88
CA VAL A 167 11.46 1.94 -13.84
C VAL A 167 11.29 3.05 -14.85
N LEU A 168 10.27 2.93 -15.69
CA LEU A 168 9.88 3.92 -16.68
C LEU A 168 8.55 4.55 -16.27
N LEU A 169 8.48 5.88 -16.24
CA LEU A 169 7.25 6.64 -16.04
C LEU A 169 6.85 7.29 -17.36
N GLN A 170 5.69 6.90 -17.89
CA GLN A 170 5.08 7.46 -19.09
C GLN A 170 3.80 8.18 -18.71
N ALA A 171 3.96 9.45 -18.31
CA ALA A 171 2.84 10.30 -17.96
C ALA A 171 3.13 11.74 -18.35
N GLU A 172 2.10 12.43 -18.84
CA GLU A 172 2.16 13.86 -19.14
C GLU A 172 1.50 14.66 -18.01
N GLY A 173 2.22 15.67 -17.49
CA GLY A 173 1.64 16.68 -16.61
C GLY A 173 1.35 16.28 -15.15
N GLY A 174 1.87 15.15 -14.66
CA GLY A 174 1.73 14.73 -13.26
C GLY A 174 2.72 15.41 -12.31
N SER A 175 2.33 15.59 -11.04
CA SER A 175 3.22 16.13 -9.99
C SER A 175 4.37 15.18 -9.64
N ILE A 176 4.15 13.87 -9.69
CA ILE A 176 5.19 12.85 -9.48
C ILE A 176 5.94 12.64 -10.80
N ARG A 177 7.24 12.94 -10.82
CA ARG A 177 8.12 12.71 -11.98
C ARG A 177 8.98 11.45 -11.78
N SER A 178 9.75 11.05 -12.78
CA SER A 178 10.50 9.77 -12.76
C SER A 178 11.45 9.64 -11.57
N LYS A 179 12.11 10.73 -11.16
CA LYS A 179 12.96 10.73 -9.94
C LYS A 179 12.12 10.55 -8.68
N ASP A 180 10.96 11.19 -8.62
CA ASP A 180 10.05 11.06 -7.48
C ASP A 180 9.53 9.63 -7.36
N LEU A 181 9.18 9.00 -8.49
CA LEU A 181 8.75 7.61 -8.56
C LEU A 181 9.80 6.65 -8.00
N PHE A 182 11.07 6.83 -8.39
CA PHE A 182 12.17 6.00 -7.87
C PHE A 182 12.32 6.14 -6.35
N HIS A 183 12.33 7.38 -5.83
CA HIS A 183 12.42 7.62 -4.39
C HIS A 183 11.21 7.05 -3.64
N LEU A 184 10.01 7.20 -4.19
CA LEU A 184 8.77 6.66 -3.60
C LEU A 184 8.82 5.14 -3.52
N LEU A 185 9.21 4.45 -4.60
CA LEU A 185 9.36 3.00 -4.60
C LEU A 185 10.40 2.54 -3.56
N ASP A 186 11.56 3.18 -3.52
CA ASP A 186 12.63 2.86 -2.55
C ASP A 186 12.17 3.04 -1.09
N GLN A 187 11.55 4.19 -0.79
CA GLN A 187 11.11 4.51 0.57
C GLN A 187 9.90 3.68 1.01
N ILE A 188 8.93 3.44 0.13
CA ILE A 188 7.73 2.65 0.44
C ILE A 188 8.11 1.18 0.57
N SER A 189 8.96 0.62 -0.30
CA SER A 189 9.45 -0.76 -0.14
C SER A 189 10.20 -0.94 1.19
N SER A 190 11.07 0.00 1.55
CA SER A 190 11.78 -0.03 2.84
C SER A 190 10.83 0.16 4.04
N PHE A 191 9.80 0.98 3.88
CA PHE A 191 8.75 1.18 4.88
C PHE A 191 7.96 -0.10 5.12
N ILE A 192 7.51 -0.79 4.06
CA ILE A 192 6.77 -2.05 4.17
C ILE A 192 7.65 -3.17 4.75
N ALA A 193 8.89 -3.30 4.28
CA ALA A 193 9.83 -4.32 4.77
C ALA A 193 10.19 -4.16 6.26
N SER A 194 10.00 -2.97 6.84
CA SER A 194 10.22 -2.74 8.27
C SER A 194 9.20 -3.47 9.17
N VAL A 195 8.07 -3.93 8.61
CA VAL A 195 7.05 -4.68 9.33
C VAL A 195 7.23 -6.16 9.08
N ASN A 196 7.65 -6.90 10.10
CA ASN A 196 7.63 -8.35 10.05
C ASN A 196 6.19 -8.88 10.24
N ILE A 197 5.51 -9.15 9.12
CA ILE A 197 4.15 -9.70 9.09
C ILE A 197 4.09 -11.10 9.74
N ALA A 198 5.15 -11.89 9.62
CA ALA A 198 5.22 -13.23 10.23
C ALA A 198 5.31 -13.16 11.77
N ALA A 199 5.69 -12.02 12.33
CA ALA A 199 5.79 -11.80 13.78
C ALA A 199 4.56 -11.13 14.40
N ILE A 200 3.43 -11.02 13.68
CA ILE A 200 2.20 -10.45 14.23
C ILE A 200 1.67 -11.40 15.32
N SER A 201 1.41 -10.83 16.51
CA SER A 201 0.94 -11.60 17.66
C SER A 201 -0.51 -12.05 17.47
N ASN A 202 -0.88 -13.18 18.08
CA ASN A 202 -2.28 -13.61 18.08
C ASN A 202 -3.19 -12.58 18.79
N ASP A 203 -2.66 -11.83 19.77
CA ASP A 203 -3.41 -10.81 20.49
C ASP A 203 -3.70 -9.59 19.60
N ASP A 204 -2.73 -9.14 18.79
CA ASP A 204 -2.95 -8.09 17.78
C ASP A 204 -3.98 -8.54 16.75
N LEU A 205 -3.92 -9.82 16.35
CA LEU A 205 -4.91 -10.38 15.44
C LEU A 205 -6.28 -10.46 16.08
N LEU A 206 -6.43 -10.65 17.39
CA LEU A 206 -7.75 -10.74 18.06
C LEU A 206 -8.31 -9.37 18.46
N ALA A 207 -7.47 -8.35 18.63
CA ALA A 207 -7.88 -6.97 18.82
C ALA A 207 -8.39 -6.31 17.52
N ASP A 208 -9.02 -5.15 17.63
CA ASP A 208 -9.41 -4.37 16.45
C ASP A 208 -8.19 -3.88 15.67
N ALA A 209 -8.34 -3.80 14.34
CA ALA A 209 -7.27 -3.34 13.46
C ALA A 209 -6.95 -1.86 13.74
N GLN A 210 -5.69 -1.57 14.06
CA GLN A 210 -5.19 -0.22 14.28
C GLN A 210 -4.08 0.10 13.29
N ILE A 211 -3.88 1.38 12.99
CA ILE A 211 -2.77 1.82 12.13
C ILE A 211 -1.46 1.70 12.92
N LYS A 212 -0.55 0.86 12.42
CA LYS A 212 0.76 0.62 13.00
C LYS A 212 1.80 1.61 12.48
N GLN A 213 1.75 1.92 11.18
CA GLN A 213 2.63 2.87 10.51
C GLN A 213 1.88 3.59 9.39
N LEU A 214 2.23 4.85 9.15
CA LEU A 214 1.61 5.75 8.18
C LEU A 214 2.67 6.42 7.30
N PHE A 215 2.51 6.29 5.98
CA PHE A 215 3.27 7.00 4.96
C PHE A 215 2.34 7.97 4.23
N MET A 216 2.73 9.23 4.08
CA MET A 216 1.92 10.26 3.43
C MET A 216 2.66 10.88 2.24
N ILE A 217 2.10 10.78 1.04
CA ILE A 217 2.53 11.56 -0.11
C ILE A 217 1.72 12.85 -0.11
N VAL A 218 2.36 13.99 0.11
CA VAL A 218 1.70 15.31 0.18
C VAL A 218 2.06 16.10 -1.06
N ASP A 219 1.09 16.28 -1.95
CA ASP A 219 1.28 16.96 -3.22
C ASP A 219 0.93 18.45 -3.11
N PHE A 220 1.93 19.30 -3.31
CA PHE A 220 1.79 20.75 -3.38
C PHE A 220 1.87 21.28 -4.82
N GLY A 221 1.95 20.40 -5.82
CA GLY A 221 2.36 20.69 -7.18
C GLY A 221 3.88 20.59 -7.35
N ASN A 222 4.33 20.53 -8.60
CA ASN A 222 5.74 20.38 -8.93
C ASN A 222 6.25 21.53 -9.83
N PRO A 223 7.16 22.39 -9.36
CA PRO A 223 7.77 22.39 -8.02
C PRO A 223 6.79 22.88 -6.91
N PRO A 224 7.00 22.48 -5.64
CA PRO A 224 6.24 23.02 -4.53
C PRO A 224 6.38 24.55 -4.43
N PRO A 225 5.31 25.30 -4.12
CA PRO A 225 5.38 26.75 -3.96
C PRO A 225 6.36 27.18 -2.87
N MET A 226 7.09 28.27 -3.09
CA MET A 226 8.08 28.78 -2.12
C MET A 226 7.50 29.02 -0.72
N LEU A 227 6.24 29.46 -0.63
CA LEU A 227 5.52 29.65 0.64
C LEU A 227 5.49 28.38 1.50
N VAL A 228 5.40 27.21 0.88
CA VAL A 228 5.32 25.92 1.55
C VAL A 228 6.67 25.48 2.12
N THR A 229 7.76 25.79 1.39
CA THR A 229 9.13 25.37 1.73
C THR A 229 9.89 26.40 2.59
N THR A 230 9.38 27.62 2.73
CA THR A 230 10.05 28.71 3.46
C THR A 230 9.26 29.15 4.70
N GLY A 231 9.97 29.78 5.63
CA GLY A 231 9.43 30.26 6.90
C GLY A 231 9.68 29.30 8.06
N ASP A 232 9.82 29.85 9.26
CA ASP A 232 10.02 29.10 10.49
C ASP A 232 8.77 29.20 11.36
N ILE A 233 8.22 28.05 11.75
CA ILE A 233 7.10 27.98 12.69
C ILE A 233 7.44 28.65 14.03
N LYS A 234 8.72 28.66 14.41
CA LYS A 234 9.23 29.32 15.63
C LYS A 234 9.19 30.84 15.56
N ALA A 235 9.04 31.43 14.37
CA ALA A 235 8.91 32.88 14.22
C ALA A 235 7.51 33.39 14.60
N CYS A 236 6.51 32.50 14.73
CA CYS A 236 5.15 32.87 15.12
C CYS A 236 5.09 33.20 16.61
N LYS A 237 4.65 34.41 16.97
CA LYS A 237 4.64 34.90 18.37
C LYS A 237 3.36 34.55 19.14
N ASN A 238 2.26 34.33 18.42
CA ASN A 238 0.95 34.06 19.00
C ASN A 238 0.18 33.01 18.18
N SER A 239 -0.92 32.51 18.74
CA SER A 239 -1.75 31.48 18.11
C SER A 239 -2.40 31.93 16.81
N LYS A 240 -2.67 33.24 16.64
CA LYS A 240 -3.27 33.78 15.42
C LYS A 240 -2.29 33.71 14.25
N GLU A 241 -1.06 34.20 14.46
CA GLU A 241 0.03 34.10 13.48
C GLU A 241 0.34 32.65 13.10
N LEU A 242 0.35 31.75 14.09
CA LEU A 242 0.56 30.32 13.84
C LEU A 242 -0.54 29.70 12.96
N ASN A 243 -1.80 29.99 13.27
CA ASN A 243 -2.93 29.48 12.50
C ASN A 243 -2.92 30.03 11.07
N GLU A 244 -2.63 31.31 10.90
CA GLU A 244 -2.50 31.94 9.57
C GLU A 244 -1.33 31.34 8.79
N PHE A 245 -0.17 31.13 9.43
CA PHE A 245 0.98 30.46 8.84
C PHE A 245 0.63 29.06 8.32
N LEU A 246 -0.09 28.27 9.13
CA LEU A 246 -0.48 26.90 8.78
C LEU A 246 -1.55 26.88 7.69
N ASN A 247 -2.64 27.63 7.84
CA ASN A 247 -3.76 27.64 6.90
C ASN A 247 -3.28 28.03 5.48
N ASN A 248 -2.48 29.09 5.37
CA ASN A 248 -1.94 29.56 4.09
C ASN A 248 -1.10 28.50 3.36
N ARG A 249 -0.54 27.52 4.09
CA ARG A 249 0.26 26.41 3.53
C ARG A 249 -0.59 25.17 3.29
N LEU A 250 -1.50 24.83 4.21
CA LEU A 250 -2.42 23.70 4.09
C LEU A 250 -3.34 23.86 2.88
N GLU A 251 -3.78 25.08 2.58
CA GLU A 251 -4.59 25.40 1.39
C GLU A 251 -3.86 25.17 0.06
N ARG A 252 -2.53 25.01 0.07
CA ARG A 252 -1.73 24.72 -1.13
C ARG A 252 -1.63 23.23 -1.44
N ILE A 253 -2.16 22.37 -0.57
CA ILE A 253 -2.16 20.93 -0.81
C ILE A 253 -3.19 20.60 -1.90
N GLN A 254 -2.72 20.05 -3.01
CA GLN A 254 -3.58 19.60 -4.11
C GLN A 254 -4.19 18.23 -3.80
N SER A 255 -3.37 17.32 -3.29
CA SER A 255 -3.79 16.00 -2.87
C SER A 255 -2.90 15.40 -1.79
N ILE A 256 -3.43 14.43 -1.05
CA ILE A 256 -2.71 13.64 -0.05
C ILE A 256 -2.99 12.18 -0.33
N SER A 257 -1.95 11.36 -0.49
CA SER A 257 -2.09 9.91 -0.55
C SER A 257 -1.52 9.26 0.69
N THR A 258 -2.35 8.54 1.43
CA THR A 258 -1.95 7.81 2.63
C THR A 258 -1.73 6.35 2.28
N ILE A 259 -0.58 5.82 2.67
CA ILE A 259 -0.24 4.41 2.59
C ILE A 259 0.04 3.95 4.02
N TYR A 260 -0.72 3.01 4.56
CA TYR A 260 -0.57 2.61 5.96
C TYR A 260 -0.70 1.12 6.15
N ILE A 261 0.00 0.61 7.16
CA ILE A 261 -0.01 -0.81 7.55
C ILE A 261 -0.75 -0.93 8.87
N THR A 262 -1.69 -1.88 8.96
CA THR A 262 -2.43 -2.14 10.19
C THR A 262 -1.71 -3.12 11.13
N THR A 263 -2.19 -3.26 12.36
CA THR A 263 -1.75 -4.28 13.32
C THR A 263 -1.98 -5.69 12.81
N TRP A 264 -2.92 -5.89 11.88
CA TRP A 264 -3.17 -7.17 11.21
C TRP A 264 -2.24 -7.41 10.01
N GLY A 265 -1.36 -6.47 9.67
CA GLY A 265 -0.45 -6.56 8.53
C GLY A 265 -1.11 -6.23 7.19
N GLU A 266 -2.30 -5.65 7.19
CA GLU A 266 -2.97 -5.20 5.96
C GLU A 266 -2.39 -3.87 5.51
N LEU A 267 -2.08 -3.74 4.21
CA LEU A 267 -1.65 -2.49 3.60
C LEU A 267 -2.84 -1.80 2.93
N PHE A 268 -3.03 -0.52 3.20
CA PHE A 268 -4.06 0.32 2.57
C PHE A 268 -3.42 1.50 1.86
N CYS A 269 -4.02 1.94 0.76
CA CYS A 269 -3.63 3.12 0.00
C CYS A 269 -4.88 3.92 -0.40
N LYS A 270 -4.98 5.16 0.07
CA LYS A 270 -6.10 6.06 -0.24
C LYS A 270 -5.61 7.46 -0.59
N THR A 271 -6.20 8.07 -1.62
CA THR A 271 -5.92 9.45 -2.02
C THR A 271 -7.10 10.37 -1.70
N TYR A 272 -6.77 11.54 -1.16
CA TYR A 272 -7.68 12.61 -0.81
C TYR A 272 -7.31 13.84 -1.65
N SER A 273 -8.25 14.35 -2.43
CA SER A 273 -8.03 15.47 -3.34
C SER A 273 -9.10 16.54 -3.18
N GLY A 274 -8.75 17.78 -3.52
CA GLY A 274 -9.65 18.93 -3.40
C GLY A 274 -9.62 19.59 -2.02
N LEU A 275 -10.60 20.45 -1.74
CA LEU A 275 -10.64 21.30 -0.55
C LEU A 275 -10.58 20.47 0.75
N ASN A 276 -9.90 21.03 1.76
CA ASN A 276 -9.76 20.46 3.09
C ASN A 276 -9.31 18.98 3.09
N CYS A 277 -8.47 18.59 2.12
CA CYS A 277 -7.99 17.22 2.01
C CYS A 277 -7.26 16.76 3.29
N MET A 278 -6.42 17.62 3.89
CA MET A 278 -5.73 17.32 5.15
C MET A 278 -6.71 16.99 6.30
N ASP A 279 -7.70 17.83 6.54
CA ASP A 279 -8.65 17.61 7.65
C ASP A 279 -9.47 16.32 7.44
N ARG A 280 -9.89 16.06 6.19
CA ARG A 280 -10.58 14.80 5.83
C ARG A 280 -9.68 13.59 6.05
N THR A 281 -8.41 13.66 5.63
CA THR A 281 -7.43 12.60 5.85
C THR A 281 -7.28 12.31 7.35
N LEU A 282 -7.05 13.35 8.17
CA LEU A 282 -6.87 13.19 9.60
C LEU A 282 -8.12 12.60 10.26
N SER A 283 -9.31 13.10 9.91
CA SER A 283 -10.58 12.65 10.46
C SER A 283 -10.88 11.18 10.15
N GLU A 284 -10.56 10.71 8.94
CA GLU A 284 -10.80 9.33 8.53
C GLU A 284 -9.80 8.33 9.14
N LEU A 285 -8.55 8.74 9.35
CA LEU A 285 -7.55 7.87 10.02
C LEU A 285 -7.79 7.77 11.54
N SER A 286 -8.38 8.81 12.14
CA SER A 286 -8.54 8.94 13.60
C SER A 286 -9.18 7.74 14.32
N PRO A 287 -10.20 7.05 13.78
CA PRO A 287 -10.84 5.93 14.47
C PRO A 287 -9.92 4.71 14.67
N GLN A 288 -8.88 4.56 13.84
CA GLN A 288 -7.95 3.42 13.89
C GLN A 288 -6.64 3.77 14.61
N LEU A 289 -6.58 4.90 15.32
CA LEU A 289 -5.38 5.39 15.96
C LEU A 289 -5.51 5.40 17.48
N THR A 290 -4.43 5.01 18.16
CA THR A 290 -4.28 5.20 19.60
C THR A 290 -3.11 6.15 19.88
N PRO A 291 -3.11 6.86 21.04
CA PRO A 291 -2.01 7.72 21.44
C PRO A 291 -0.66 7.00 21.44
N GLU A 292 -0.62 5.76 21.94
CA GLU A 292 0.61 4.96 22.03
C GLU A 292 1.19 4.65 20.66
N ARG A 293 0.34 4.41 19.66
CA ARG A 293 0.77 4.13 18.28
C ARG A 293 1.29 5.37 17.58
N VAL A 294 0.62 6.51 17.74
CA VAL A 294 1.05 7.79 17.13
C VAL A 294 2.40 8.24 17.68
N GLU A 295 2.70 7.92 18.95
CA GLU A 295 3.97 8.25 19.60
C GLU A 295 5.08 7.23 19.32
N ALA A 296 4.78 6.12 18.63
CA ALA A 296 5.77 5.12 18.29
C ALA A 296 6.85 5.69 17.35
N PRO A 297 8.12 5.28 17.51
CA PRO A 297 9.19 5.73 16.63
C PRO A 297 8.89 5.29 15.19
N ASN A 298 9.18 6.18 14.23
CA ASN A 298 8.92 5.94 12.80
C ASN A 298 7.46 5.67 12.44
N PHE A 299 6.50 6.09 13.27
CA PHE A 299 5.08 5.98 12.97
C PHE A 299 4.71 6.70 11.67
N LEU A 300 5.13 7.97 11.52
CA LEU A 300 4.85 8.79 10.34
C LEU A 300 6.10 8.93 9.47
N LYS A 301 5.92 8.74 8.16
CA LYS A 301 6.83 9.22 7.12
C LYS A 301 6.04 10.04 6.12
N TYR A 302 6.66 11.05 5.53
CA TYR A 302 6.05 11.78 4.43
C TYR A 302 7.01 11.94 3.26
N TYR A 303 6.43 12.13 2.09
CA TYR A 303 7.12 12.42 0.84
C TYR A 303 6.43 13.57 0.12
N ILE A 304 7.22 14.49 -0.42
CA ILE A 304 6.72 15.62 -1.19
C ILE A 304 7.31 15.55 -2.60
N PRO A 305 6.50 15.32 -3.63
CA PRO A 305 6.95 15.32 -5.02
C PRO A 305 7.59 16.66 -5.40
N CYS A 306 8.79 16.63 -5.97
CA CYS A 306 9.52 17.85 -6.32
C CYS A 306 10.54 17.69 -7.46
N ASP A 307 10.73 16.47 -8.00
CA ASP A 307 11.69 16.11 -9.05
C ASP A 307 13.14 16.52 -8.78
N ARG A 308 13.49 16.63 -7.50
CA ARG A 308 14.85 16.89 -7.05
C ARG A 308 15.58 15.59 -6.78
N ARG A 309 16.92 15.66 -6.83
CA ARG A 309 17.78 14.53 -6.42
C ARG A 309 17.68 14.23 -4.92
N GLU A 310 17.48 15.27 -4.13
CA GLU A 310 17.33 15.17 -2.68
C GLU A 310 15.87 15.34 -2.29
N VAL A 311 15.44 14.56 -1.29
CA VAL A 311 14.08 14.62 -0.75
C VAL A 311 13.94 15.89 0.08
N ILE A 312 12.93 16.70 -0.23
CA ILE A 312 12.63 17.91 0.54
C ILE A 312 11.99 17.50 1.87
N GLN A 313 12.53 18.04 2.96
CA GLN A 313 11.89 17.98 4.27
C GLN A 313 11.20 19.31 4.57
N ILE A 314 9.97 19.24 5.08
CA ILE A 314 9.19 20.40 5.51
C ILE A 314 8.97 20.28 7.02
N PRO A 315 9.77 21.01 7.84
CA PRO A 315 9.79 20.82 9.29
C PRO A 315 8.43 21.03 9.98
N TRP A 316 7.60 21.96 9.48
CA TRP A 316 6.30 22.26 10.10
C TRP A 316 5.27 21.15 9.87
N LEU A 317 5.37 20.42 8.75
CA LEU A 317 4.35 19.47 8.30
C LEU A 317 4.31 18.25 9.22
N ASP A 318 5.48 17.70 9.56
CA ASP A 318 5.62 16.56 10.47
C ASP A 318 4.99 16.84 11.83
N GLY A 319 5.41 17.94 12.47
CA GLY A 319 4.89 18.36 13.77
C GLY A 319 3.40 18.66 13.74
N TYR A 320 2.89 19.26 12.65
CA TYR A 320 1.46 19.52 12.49
C TYR A 320 0.65 18.22 12.40
N VAL A 321 1.07 17.26 11.56
CA VAL A 321 0.36 15.99 11.36
C VAL A 321 0.38 15.16 12.64
N LEU A 322 1.55 14.94 13.25
CA LEU A 322 1.67 14.16 14.49
C LEU A 322 0.84 14.75 15.63
N ARG A 323 0.90 16.08 15.81
CA ARG A 323 0.11 16.75 16.84
C ARG A 323 -1.40 16.60 16.58
N SER A 324 -1.82 16.76 15.33
CA SER A 324 -3.24 16.65 14.96
C SER A 324 -3.77 15.23 15.14
N LEU A 325 -3.00 14.22 14.73
CA LEU A 325 -3.34 12.81 14.94
C LEU A 325 -3.41 12.46 16.43
N LYS A 326 -2.46 12.96 17.25
CA LYS A 326 -2.44 12.74 18.70
C LYS A 326 -3.63 13.36 19.42
N ILE A 327 -4.03 14.58 19.03
CA ILE A 327 -5.21 15.23 19.62
C ILE A 327 -6.47 14.42 19.30
N ARG A 328 -6.61 13.96 18.05
CA ARG A 328 -7.78 13.20 17.61
C ARG A 328 -7.84 11.80 18.19
N SER A 329 -6.71 11.09 18.30
CA SER A 329 -6.70 9.74 18.89
C SER A 329 -7.16 9.75 20.35
N LYS A 330 -6.80 10.78 21.13
CA LYS A 330 -7.31 10.97 22.51
C LYS A 330 -8.82 11.23 22.54
N SER A 331 -9.33 12.04 21.62
CA SER A 331 -10.78 12.32 21.56
C SER A 331 -11.60 11.08 21.17
N THR A 332 -11.00 10.12 20.46
CA THR A 332 -11.63 8.85 20.11
C THR A 332 -11.60 7.88 21.29
N SER A 333 -10.49 7.80 22.04
CA SER A 333 -10.38 6.91 23.21
C SER A 333 -11.34 7.28 24.35
N ASP A 334 -11.70 8.56 24.46
CA ASP A 334 -12.61 9.06 25.50
C ASP A 334 -14.11 8.85 25.16
N LYS A 335 -14.43 8.36 23.95
CA LYS A 335 -15.80 7.99 23.59
C LYS A 335 -16.05 6.53 23.99
N PRO A 336 -17.04 6.23 24.86
CA PRO A 336 -17.37 4.84 25.18
C PRO A 336 -17.76 4.10 23.89
N SER A 337 -17.12 2.95 23.67
CA SER A 337 -17.51 1.97 22.67
C SER A 337 -19.00 1.67 22.84
N THR A 338 -19.81 2.05 21.84
CA THR A 338 -21.26 1.84 21.85
C THR A 338 -21.62 0.51 21.21
#